data_AF-A0A2X1PY58-F1
#
_entry.id   AF-A0A2X1PY58-F1
#
_cell.length_a   1.000
_cell.length_b   1.000
_cell.length_c   1.000
_cell.angle_alpha   90.00
_cell.angle_beta   90.00
_cell.angle_gamma   90.00
#
_symmetry.space_group_name_H-M   'P 1'
#
loop_
_entity.id
_entity.type
_entity.pdbx_description
1 polymer ?
#
loop_
_entity_poly.entity_id
_entity_poly.type
_entity_poly.pdbx_seq_one_letter_code
_entity_poly.pdbx_strand_id
1 'polypeptide(L)'
;MMALNSLSYRAHGKNHFFSFEQGSIIRINREQKYVELAPVYGQEGDMLVIARRIPYDYLVIAIGSKSNDFNTKGVADNCIFLDSSKQALRFQHKLLELFLKFSENRALDDIGEEEFKPKVSG
;
A
#
# COMPACT_ATOMS: atom_id res chain seq x y z
N MET A 1 1.61 0.72 16.73
CA MET A 1 0.53 1.49 16.07
C MET A 1 0.89 2.97 16.16
N MET A 2 1.72 3.45 15.23
CA MET A 2 2.05 4.88 15.15
C MET A 2 0.87 5.61 14.51
N ALA A 3 0.34 6.60 15.22
CA ALA A 3 -0.68 7.51 14.72
C ALA A 3 -0.08 8.37 13.61
N LEU A 4 -0.26 7.95 12.36
CA LEU A 4 -0.18 8.86 11.23
C LEU A 4 -1.37 9.80 11.38
N ASN A 5 -1.11 11.09 11.58
CA ASN A 5 -2.08 12.16 11.74
C ASN A 5 -3.15 12.06 10.64
N SER A 6 -4.25 11.35 10.92
CA SER A 6 -5.23 10.97 9.91
C SER A 6 -6.11 12.18 9.65
N LEU A 7 -5.69 13.01 8.70
CA LEU A 7 -6.49 14.14 8.25
C LEU A 7 -7.83 13.60 7.76
N SER A 8 -8.91 13.96 8.45
CA SER A 8 -10.26 13.63 7.98
C SER A 8 -10.55 14.51 6.76
N TYR A 9 -10.24 14.02 5.56
CA TYR A 9 -10.51 14.73 4.31
C TYR A 9 -11.97 15.10 4.14
N ARG A 10 -12.88 14.34 4.76
CA ARG A 10 -14.30 14.66 4.81
C ARG A 10 -14.59 15.88 5.69
N ALA A 11 -13.98 15.99 6.86
CA ALA A 11 -14.09 17.18 7.71
C ALA A 11 -13.41 18.40 7.08
N HIS A 12 -12.22 18.19 6.49
CA HIS A 12 -11.50 19.23 5.76
C HIS A 12 -12.31 19.73 4.56
N GLY A 13 -12.91 18.82 3.79
CA GLY A 13 -13.80 19.15 2.68
C GLY A 13 -14.98 20.04 3.09
N LYS A 14 -15.66 19.68 4.19
CA LYS A 14 -16.73 20.50 4.74
C LYS A 14 -16.27 21.93 5.08
N ASN A 15 -15.07 22.08 5.63
CA ASN A 15 -14.52 23.37 6.02
C ASN A 15 -13.94 24.19 4.85
N HIS A 16 -13.62 23.54 3.73
CA HIS A 16 -12.98 24.15 2.55
C HIS A 16 -13.78 23.96 1.25
N PHE A 17 -15.10 23.75 1.36
CA PHE A 17 -16.05 23.72 0.25
C PHE A 17 -15.77 22.68 -0.85
N PHE A 18 -15.22 21.52 -0.48
CA PHE A 18 -15.11 20.37 -1.40
C PHE A 18 -15.71 19.11 -0.78
N SER A 19 -16.18 18.19 -1.62
CA SER A 19 -16.66 16.88 -1.18
C SER A 19 -15.58 15.83 -1.36
N PHE A 20 -15.39 14.99 -0.34
CA PHE A 20 -14.48 13.86 -0.41
C PHE A 20 -15.27 12.56 -0.40
N GLU A 21 -15.09 11.76 -1.45
CA GLU A 21 -15.74 10.47 -1.62
C GLU A 21 -14.71 9.36 -1.52
N GLN A 22 -14.68 8.66 -0.38
CA GLN A 22 -13.79 7.52 -0.19
C GLN A 22 -14.29 6.33 -1.02
N GLY A 23 -13.45 5.77 -1.89
CA GLY A 23 -13.76 4.56 -2.64
C GLY A 23 -12.79 4.32 -3.80
N SER A 24 -12.94 3.16 -4.45
CA SER A 24 -12.20 2.82 -5.67
C SER A 24 -13.06 3.10 -6.90
N ILE A 25 -12.52 3.83 -7.87
CA ILE A 25 -13.18 4.02 -9.16
C ILE A 25 -13.19 2.69 -9.91
N ILE A 26 -14.37 2.22 -10.30
CA ILE A 26 -14.55 0.98 -11.08
C ILE A 26 -15.06 1.23 -12.49
N ARG A 27 -15.66 2.40 -12.75
CA ARG A 27 -16.14 2.77 -14.09
C ARG A 27 -16.14 4.28 -14.25
N ILE A 28 -15.90 4.73 -15.48
CA ILE A 28 -16.14 6.11 -15.92
C ILE A 28 -17.11 6.02 -17.11
N ASN A 29 -18.29 6.59 -16.98
CA ASN A 29 -19.27 6.70 -18.05
C ASN A 29 -19.21 8.11 -18.63
N ARG A 30 -18.64 8.24 -19.84
CA ARG A 30 -18.44 9.55 -20.50
C ARG A 30 -19.71 10.06 -21.18
N GLU A 31 -20.59 9.16 -21.61
CA GLU A 31 -21.86 9.52 -22.28
C GLU A 31 -22.84 10.11 -21.27
N GLN A 32 -22.99 9.45 -20.12
CA GLN A 32 -23.87 9.88 -19.02
C GLN A 32 -23.15 10.75 -17.98
N LYS A 33 -21.86 11.05 -18.20
CA LYS A 33 -20.99 11.89 -17.37
C LYS A 33 -21.03 11.58 -15.87
N TYR A 34 -20.68 10.35 -15.50
CA TYR A 34 -20.49 9.99 -14.09
C TYR A 34 -19.31 9.03 -13.87
N VAL A 35 -18.79 9.03 -12.65
CA VAL A 35 -17.83 8.05 -12.14
C VAL A 35 -18.54 7.08 -11.20
N GLU A 36 -18.25 5.80 -11.33
CA GLU A 36 -18.78 4.77 -10.43
C GLU A 36 -17.71 4.35 -9.43
N LEU A 37 -18.07 4.43 -8.14
CA LEU A 37 -17.25 3.93 -7.05
C LEU A 37 -17.76 2.56 -6.61
N ALA A 38 -16.84 1.63 -6.37
CA ALA A 38 -17.13 0.33 -5.78
C ALA A 38 -17.76 0.46 -4.38
N PRO A 39 -18.49 -0.59 -3.93
CA PRO A 39 -18.86 -0.72 -2.53
C PRO A 39 -17.63 -0.74 -1.63
N VAL A 40 -17.77 -0.23 -0.41
CA VAL A 40 -16.74 -0.29 0.63
C VAL A 40 -17.15 -1.36 1.64
N TYR A 41 -16.22 -2.27 1.93
CA TYR A 41 -16.42 -3.36 2.88
C TYR A 41 -15.58 -3.12 4.14
N GLY A 42 -16.10 -3.55 5.28
CA GLY A 42 -15.38 -3.59 6.55
C GLY A 42 -14.38 -4.73 6.61
N GLN A 43 -13.67 -4.83 7.73
CA GLN A 43 -12.65 -5.88 7.94
C GLN A 43 -13.28 -7.27 8.01
N GLU A 44 -14.54 -7.38 8.42
CA GLU A 44 -15.28 -8.64 8.54
C GLU A 44 -16.05 -8.99 7.26
N GLY A 45 -15.86 -8.19 6.18
CA GLY A 45 -16.53 -8.39 4.90
C GLY A 45 -17.96 -7.84 4.84
N ASP A 46 -18.42 -7.16 5.89
CA ASP A 46 -19.70 -6.47 5.92
C ASP A 46 -19.68 -5.24 4.98
N MET A 47 -20.78 -5.01 4.26
CA MET A 47 -20.86 -3.87 3.35
C MET A 47 -21.17 -2.59 4.15
N LEU A 48 -20.19 -1.69 4.20
CA LEU A 48 -20.30 -0.41 4.91
C LEU A 48 -20.93 0.68 4.05
N VAL A 49 -20.58 0.70 2.76
CA VAL A 49 -21.06 1.70 1.81
C VAL A 49 -21.39 1.01 0.49
N ILE A 50 -22.57 1.28 -0.07
CA ILE A 50 -22.98 0.78 -1.38
C ILE A 50 -22.12 1.38 -2.51
N ALA A 51 -22.20 0.76 -3.69
CA ALA A 51 -21.72 1.39 -4.91
C ALA A 51 -22.43 2.73 -5.15
N ARG A 52 -21.69 3.73 -5.66
CA ARG A 52 -22.20 5.09 -5.87
C ARG A 52 -21.83 5.60 -7.25
N ARG A 53 -22.71 6.40 -7.83
CA ARG A 53 -22.45 7.14 -9.08
C ARG A 53 -22.33 8.62 -8.75
N ILE A 54 -21.19 9.20 -9.11
CA ILE A 54 -20.88 10.61 -8.87
C ILE A 54 -20.93 11.33 -10.23
N PRO A 55 -21.93 12.19 -10.47
CA PRO A 55 -22.02 12.95 -11.70
C PRO A 55 -20.91 14.01 -11.79
N TYR A 56 -20.52 14.39 -13.00
CA TYR A 56 -19.55 15.45 -13.23
C TYR A 56 -19.88 16.28 -14.47
N ASP A 57 -19.50 17.56 -14.46
CA ASP A 57 -19.45 18.38 -15.69
C ASP A 57 -18.08 18.26 -16.36
N TYR A 58 -17.02 18.31 -15.54
CA TYR A 58 -15.62 18.12 -15.93
C TYR A 58 -14.98 17.07 -15.02
N LEU A 59 -14.19 16.17 -15.62
CA LEU A 59 -13.48 15.11 -14.90
C LEU A 59 -11.97 15.29 -15.08
N VAL A 60 -11.25 15.44 -13.96
CA VAL A 60 -9.78 15.43 -13.92
C VAL A 60 -9.34 14.12 -13.27
N ILE A 61 -8.51 13.35 -13.98
CA ILE A 61 -8.00 12.06 -13.50
C ILE A 61 -6.54 12.21 -13.10
N ALA A 62 -6.25 11.95 -11.84
CA ALA A 62 -4.91 12.02 -11.25
C ALA A 62 -4.61 10.77 -10.39
N ILE A 63 -4.97 9.58 -10.88
CA ILE A 63 -4.84 8.31 -10.15
C ILE A 63 -3.41 7.74 -10.11
N GLY A 64 -2.47 8.39 -10.81
CA GLY A 64 -1.08 7.95 -10.93
C GLY A 64 -0.92 6.65 -11.74
N SER A 65 0.22 5.98 -11.57
CA SER A 65 0.53 4.67 -12.15
C SER A 65 1.18 3.75 -11.11
N LYS A 66 1.16 2.44 -11.37
CA LYS A 66 2.00 1.47 -10.67
C LYS A 66 3.24 1.16 -11.50
N SER A 67 4.30 0.69 -10.86
CA SER A 67 5.48 0.15 -11.52
C SER A 67 5.06 -1.00 -12.44
N ASN A 68 5.47 -0.90 -13.71
CA ASN A 68 5.20 -1.91 -14.71
C ASN A 68 6.36 -2.90 -14.76
N ASP A 69 6.10 -4.18 -14.53
CA ASP A 69 7.11 -5.24 -14.56
C ASP A 69 7.35 -5.81 -15.98
N PHE A 70 6.57 -5.36 -16.98
CA PHE A 70 6.62 -5.80 -18.37
C PHE A 70 6.58 -7.33 -18.53
N ASN A 71 5.96 -8.05 -17.58
CA ASN A 71 5.98 -9.52 -17.50
C ASN A 71 7.40 -10.13 -17.43
N THR A 72 8.38 -9.37 -16.96
CA THR A 72 9.73 -9.89 -16.75
C THR A 72 9.67 -10.94 -15.63
N LYS A 73 9.95 -12.20 -15.99
CA LYS A 73 9.91 -13.32 -15.03
C LYS A 73 10.79 -13.01 -13.81
N GLY A 74 10.22 -13.21 -12.63
CA GLY A 74 10.89 -13.04 -11.35
C GLY A 74 10.84 -11.63 -10.76
N VAL A 75 10.35 -10.60 -11.45
CA VAL A 75 10.26 -9.24 -10.87
C VAL A 75 9.23 -9.20 -9.73
N ALA A 76 8.05 -9.79 -9.90
CA ALA A 76 7.03 -9.84 -8.86
C ALA A 76 7.49 -10.58 -7.59
N ASP A 77 8.34 -11.59 -7.75
CA ASP A 77 8.80 -12.45 -6.65
C ASP A 77 10.07 -11.91 -5.96
N ASN A 78 10.95 -11.23 -6.71
CA ASN A 78 12.29 -10.83 -6.23
C ASN A 78 12.45 -9.32 -6.00
N CYS A 79 11.52 -8.48 -6.46
CA CYS A 79 11.59 -7.03 -6.27
C CYS A 79 10.62 -6.55 -5.18
N ILE A 80 11.08 -5.60 -4.37
CA ILE A 80 10.20 -4.82 -3.49
C ILE A 80 9.84 -3.54 -4.24
N PHE A 81 8.58 -3.44 -4.69
CA PHE A 81 8.04 -2.22 -5.29
C PHE A 81 7.89 -1.10 -4.25
N LEU A 82 7.83 0.16 -4.69
CA LEU A 82 7.66 1.33 -3.82
C LEU A 82 6.41 2.14 -4.20
N ASP A 83 5.42 1.49 -4.83
CA ASP A 83 4.22 2.15 -5.36
C ASP A 83 3.16 2.46 -4.29
N SER A 84 3.39 2.02 -3.04
CA SER A 84 2.48 2.27 -1.92
C SER A 84 3.23 2.40 -0.60
N SER A 85 2.64 3.14 0.34
CA SER A 85 3.22 3.32 1.69
C SER A 85 3.46 2.00 2.41
N LYS A 86 2.58 1.00 2.21
CA LYS A 86 2.75 -0.34 2.80
C LYS A 86 4.00 -1.04 2.25
N GLN A 87 4.24 -0.93 0.95
CA GLN A 87 5.44 -1.52 0.35
C GLN A 87 6.70 -0.77 0.77
N ALA A 88 6.67 0.56 0.84
CA ALA A 88 7.78 1.36 1.36
C ALA A 88 8.14 1.01 2.82
N LEU A 89 7.14 0.81 3.67
CA LEU A 89 7.36 0.36 5.06
C LEU A 89 7.97 -1.04 5.11
N ARG A 90 7.51 -1.97 4.26
CA ARG A 90 8.09 -3.31 4.13
C ARG A 90 9.56 -3.23 3.71
N PHE A 91 9.88 -2.38 2.73
CA PHE A 91 11.27 -2.14 2.30
C PHE A 91 12.13 -1.63 3.46
N GLN A 92 11.64 -0.60 4.17
CA GLN A 92 12.36 -0.02 5.32
C GLN A 92 12.64 -1.07 6.40
N HIS A 93 11.64 -1.87 6.78
CA HIS A 93 11.83 -2.96 7.75
C HIS A 93 12.87 -3.96 7.25
N LYS A 94 12.79 -4.38 5.99
CA LYS A 94 13.72 -5.35 5.42
C LYS A 94 15.17 -4.83 5.41
N LEU A 95 15.35 -3.55 5.10
CA LEU A 95 16.66 -2.90 5.13
C LEU A 95 17.26 -2.91 6.54
N LEU A 96 16.45 -2.58 7.56
CA LEU A 96 16.89 -2.57 8.96
C LEU A 96 17.23 -3.99 9.47
N GLU A 97 16.42 -5.00 9.13
CA GLU A 97 16.72 -6.40 9.44
C GLU A 97 18.07 -6.84 8.87
N LEU A 98 18.34 -6.49 7.61
CA LEU A 98 19.61 -6.83 6.97
C LEU A 98 20.78 -6.08 7.64
N PHE A 99 20.61 -4.79 7.94
CA PHE A 99 21.62 -4.02 8.64
C PHE A 99 22.00 -4.64 9.99
N LEU A 100 21.01 -5.00 10.81
CA LEU A 100 21.21 -5.68 12.08
C LEU A 100 21.91 -7.03 11.90
N LYS A 101 21.44 -7.85 10.95
CA LYS A 101 22.06 -9.15 10.67
C LYS A 101 23.54 -9.01 10.30
N PHE A 102 23.90 -8.01 9.50
CA PHE A 102 25.28 -7.79 9.09
C PHE A 102 26.14 -7.08 10.12
N SER A 103 25.57 -6.33 11.07
CA SER A 103 26.34 -5.72 12.17
C SER A 103 26.65 -6.75 13.24
N GLU A 104 25.67 -7.56 13.65
CA GLU A 104 25.82 -8.54 14.72
C GLU A 104 26.59 -9.79 14.25
N ASN A 105 26.35 -10.28 13.03
CA ASN A 105 27.08 -11.46 12.55
C ASN A 105 28.53 -11.15 12.13
N ARG A 106 28.87 -9.90 11.80
CA ARG A 106 30.29 -9.53 11.65
C ARG A 106 31.04 -9.55 12.98
N ALA A 107 30.37 -9.19 14.07
CA ALA A 107 30.93 -9.36 15.40
C ALA A 107 31.16 -10.85 15.74
N LEU A 108 30.36 -11.76 15.18
CA LEU A 108 30.56 -13.22 15.26
C LEU A 108 31.74 -13.71 14.38
N ASP A 109 31.90 -13.15 13.19
CA ASP A 109 33.04 -13.46 12.30
C ASP A 109 34.39 -13.02 12.93
N ASP A 110 34.41 -11.90 13.66
CA ASP A 110 35.60 -11.38 14.36
C ASP A 110 35.99 -12.21 15.61
N ILE A 111 35.07 -13.01 16.18
CA ILE A 111 35.34 -13.91 17.32
C ILE A 111 35.60 -15.37 16.91
N GLY A 112 35.60 -15.70 15.62
CA GLY A 112 36.07 -16.98 15.11
C GLY A 112 35.27 -18.22 15.51
N GLU A 113 33.96 -18.10 15.76
CA GLU A 113 33.09 -19.27 15.99
C GLU A 113 32.38 -19.68 14.68
N GLU A 114 32.74 -20.84 14.12
CA GLU A 114 32.02 -21.46 13.01
C GLU A 114 30.58 -21.84 13.41
N GLU A 115 29.63 -21.61 12.49
CA GLU A 115 28.18 -21.80 12.62
C GLU A 115 27.74 -22.98 13.53
N PHE A 116 27.13 -22.67 14.67
CA PHE A 116 26.26 -23.63 15.36
C PHE A 116 24.96 -23.79 14.56
N LYS A 117 24.85 -24.82 13.73
CA LYS A 117 23.58 -25.25 13.13
C LYS A 117 22.67 -25.80 14.24
N PRO A 118 21.51 -25.17 14.55
CA PRO A 118 20.55 -25.78 15.46
C PRO A 118 19.99 -27.04 14.80
N LYS A 119 20.30 -28.21 15.38
CA LYS A 119 19.64 -29.47 15.07
C LYS A 119 18.16 -29.35 15.43
N VAL A 120 17.31 -29.17 14.43
CA VAL A 120 15.88 -29.42 14.58
C VAL A 120 15.71 -30.94 14.55
N SER A 121 15.55 -31.55 15.73
CA SER A 121 15.22 -32.98 15.85
C SER A 121 13.70 -33.12 15.79
N GLY A 122 13.24 -34.05 14.95
CA GLY A 122 11.84 -34.51 14.93
C GLY A 122 11.51 -35.46 16.07
#